data_AF-A0A9E5QXS9-F1
#
_entry.id   AF-A0A9E5QXS9-F1
#
_cell.length_a   1.000
_cell.length_b   1.000
_cell.length_c   1.000
_cell.angle_alpha   90.00
_cell.angle_beta   90.00
_cell.angle_gamma   90.00
#
_symmetry.space_group_name_H-M   'P 1'
#
loop_
_entity.id
_entity.type
_entity.pdbx_description
1 polymer ?
#
loop_
_entity_poly.entity_id
_entity_poly.type
_entity_poly.pdbx_seq_one_letter_code
_entity_poly.pdbx_strand_id
1 'polypeptide(L)'
;MRAKIVLKWRILFQSLPYAVLLLIAKILLVHVLHWQGFLDLNELRLVITAGVFLVGFMLAGTLSDYKESEKIPGEIADKLEALEEVAITLAVKVKMNVKDIRGEVHSLSILIMGWFYRRNTDLEVHQKITAFNHLSQELDQAGAAPPILGRLLILTHELRKILTRTQVISNTGFLLTGYALLELVIVIISVFLLGTKFDHFLTELVMVFFVELLYVYLYLLIRDIDDPFEYEEGEVQASGEVSLVPLQAYIHRLESRLDSQN
;
A
#
# COMPACT_ATOMS: atom_id res chain seq x y z
N MET A 1 -8.51 11.88 -17.54
CA MET A 1 -9.26 10.67 -17.98
C MET A 1 -8.38 9.69 -18.77
N ARG A 2 -7.57 10.13 -19.75
CA ARG A 2 -6.61 9.26 -20.47
C ARG A 2 -5.54 8.61 -19.57
N ALA A 3 -4.98 9.35 -18.60
CA ALA A 3 -3.98 8.81 -17.67
C ALA A 3 -4.50 7.64 -16.80
N LYS A 4 -5.72 7.76 -16.23
CA LYS A 4 -6.35 6.70 -15.42
C LYS A 4 -6.62 5.40 -16.22
N ILE A 5 -6.92 5.51 -17.52
CA ILE A 5 -7.11 4.34 -18.38
C ILE A 5 -5.77 3.65 -18.66
N VAL A 6 -4.71 4.42 -18.91
CA VAL A 6 -3.36 3.87 -19.13
C VAL A 6 -2.84 3.19 -17.86
N LEU A 7 -3.11 3.74 -16.66
CA LEU A 7 -2.81 3.07 -15.40
C LEU A 7 -3.55 1.74 -15.24
N LYS A 8 -4.86 1.69 -15.53
CA LYS A 8 -5.66 0.46 -15.40
C LYS A 8 -5.10 -0.71 -16.21
N TRP A 9 -4.57 -0.45 -17.40
CA TRP A 9 -4.03 -1.48 -18.28
C TRP A 9 -2.51 -1.66 -18.15
N ARG A 10 -1.84 -0.89 -17.29
CA ARG A 10 -0.37 -0.90 -17.13
C ARG A 10 0.15 -2.30 -16.82
N ILE A 11 -0.44 -2.98 -15.83
CA ILE A 11 -0.02 -4.32 -15.42
C ILE A 11 -0.22 -5.33 -16.55
N LEU A 12 -1.34 -5.24 -17.29
CA LEU A 12 -1.57 -6.10 -18.45
C LEU A 12 -0.50 -5.89 -19.53
N PHE A 13 -0.17 -4.63 -19.86
CA PHE A 13 0.86 -4.34 -20.84
C PHE A 13 2.26 -4.76 -20.37
N GLN A 14 2.52 -4.75 -19.06
CA GLN A 14 3.76 -5.24 -18.48
C GLN A 14 3.85 -6.78 -18.47
N SER A 15 2.73 -7.51 -18.36
CA SER A 15 2.74 -8.98 -18.38
C SER A 15 2.78 -9.57 -19.80
N LEU A 16 2.28 -8.85 -20.81
CA LEU A 16 2.24 -9.30 -22.21
C LEU A 16 3.60 -9.77 -22.78
N PRO A 17 4.73 -9.07 -22.60
CA PRO A 17 6.02 -9.50 -23.12
C PRO A 17 6.44 -10.90 -22.65
N TYR A 18 6.15 -11.26 -21.41
CA TYR A 18 6.51 -12.58 -20.85
C TYR A 18 5.70 -13.69 -21.52
N ALA A 19 4.39 -13.49 -21.67
CA ALA A 19 3.50 -14.43 -22.38
C ALA A 19 3.90 -14.62 -23.84
N VAL A 20 4.22 -13.53 -24.54
CA VAL A 20 4.70 -13.58 -25.93
C VAL A 20 6.05 -14.28 -26.02
N LEU A 21 6.98 -14.00 -25.11
CA LEU A 21 8.31 -14.63 -25.09
C LEU A 21 8.19 -16.14 -24.88
N LEU A 22 7.36 -16.59 -23.93
CA LEU A 22 7.16 -18.02 -23.69
C LEU A 22 6.51 -18.69 -24.90
N LEU A 23 5.52 -18.05 -25.53
CA LEU A 23 4.89 -18.56 -26.74
C LEU A 23 5.89 -18.70 -27.90
N ILE A 24 6.76 -17.70 -28.10
CA ILE A 24 7.83 -17.77 -29.11
C ILE A 24 8.78 -18.92 -28.78
N ALA A 25 9.20 -19.07 -27.52
CA ALA A 25 10.06 -20.16 -27.09
C ALA A 25 9.42 -21.53 -27.35
N LYS A 26 8.12 -21.68 -27.07
CA LYS A 26 7.36 -22.90 -27.37
C LYS A 26 7.37 -23.21 -28.87
N ILE A 27 7.02 -22.23 -29.71
CA ILE A 27 6.94 -22.41 -31.16
C ILE A 27 8.31 -22.81 -31.72
N LEU A 28 9.40 -22.18 -31.26
CA LEU A 28 10.77 -22.52 -31.66
C LEU A 28 11.13 -23.96 -31.28
N LEU A 29 10.80 -24.39 -30.05
CA LEU A 29 11.08 -25.76 -29.62
C LEU A 29 10.33 -26.81 -30.46
N VAL A 30 9.06 -26.57 -30.77
CA VAL A 30 8.24 -27.51 -31.52
C VAL A 30 8.61 -27.51 -33.02
N HIS A 31 8.75 -26.34 -33.64
CA HIS A 31 8.91 -26.23 -35.10
C HIS A 31 10.37 -26.30 -35.57
N VAL A 32 11.31 -25.75 -34.80
CA VAL A 32 12.74 -25.75 -35.18
C VAL A 32 13.41 -26.99 -34.62
N LEU A 33 13.22 -27.27 -33.32
CA LEU A 33 13.90 -28.36 -32.62
C LEU A 33 13.14 -29.69 -32.69
N HIS A 34 11.96 -29.71 -33.32
CA HIS A 34 11.12 -30.91 -33.49
C HIS A 34 10.81 -31.60 -32.16
N TRP A 35 10.79 -30.83 -31.07
CA TRP A 35 10.56 -31.35 -29.74
C TRP A 35 9.08 -31.57 -29.52
N GLN A 36 8.70 -32.83 -29.35
CA GLN A 36 7.29 -33.21 -29.21
C GLN A 36 6.77 -33.00 -27.78
N GLY A 37 7.59 -32.53 -26.83
CA GLY A 37 7.25 -32.45 -25.40
C GLY A 37 7.37 -33.80 -24.68
N PHE A 38 7.14 -33.81 -23.37
CA PHE A 38 7.22 -35.01 -22.52
C PHE A 38 6.10 -35.10 -21.47
N LEU A 39 5.25 -34.07 -21.34
CA LEU A 39 4.11 -34.03 -20.43
C LEU A 39 2.80 -34.04 -21.19
N ASP A 40 1.75 -34.66 -20.65
CA ASP A 40 0.41 -34.55 -21.22
C ASP A 40 -0.35 -33.37 -20.56
N LEU A 41 -1.51 -33.05 -21.13
CA LEU A 41 -2.36 -31.97 -20.61
C LEU A 41 -2.89 -32.28 -19.20
N ASN A 42 -2.95 -33.55 -18.81
CA ASN A 42 -3.48 -33.96 -17.52
C ASN A 42 -2.57 -33.52 -16.37
N GLU A 43 -1.26 -33.68 -16.51
CA GLU A 43 -0.26 -33.25 -15.53
C GLU A 43 -0.24 -31.72 -15.42
N LEU A 44 -0.36 -31.02 -16.54
CA LEU A 44 -0.42 -29.56 -16.58
C LEU A 44 -1.62 -29.01 -15.79
N ARG A 45 -2.80 -29.63 -15.91
CA ARG A 45 -4.01 -29.18 -15.20
C ARG A 45 -3.83 -29.23 -13.68
N LEU A 46 -3.14 -30.24 -13.15
CA LEU A 46 -2.90 -30.37 -11.72
C LEU A 46 -2.05 -29.19 -11.20
N VAL A 47 -0.95 -28.89 -11.90
CA VAL A 47 -0.03 -27.80 -11.53
C VAL A 47 -0.71 -26.44 -11.65
N ILE A 48 -1.46 -26.19 -12.74
CA ILE A 48 -2.22 -24.94 -12.89
C ILE A 48 -3.25 -24.78 -11.76
N THR A 49 -3.94 -25.86 -11.36
CA THR A 49 -4.94 -25.76 -10.29
C THR A 49 -4.30 -25.41 -8.96
N ALA A 50 -3.18 -26.06 -8.62
CA ALA A 50 -2.42 -25.76 -7.40
C ALA A 50 -1.85 -24.34 -7.42
N GLY A 51 -1.33 -23.88 -8.57
CA GLY A 51 -0.80 -22.53 -8.73
C GLY A 51 -1.87 -21.45 -8.59
N VAL A 52 -3.05 -21.62 -9.19
CA VAL A 52 -4.14 -20.63 -9.09
C VAL A 52 -4.60 -20.52 -7.64
N PHE A 53 -4.67 -21.63 -6.93
CA PHE A 53 -5.02 -21.67 -5.52
C PHE A 53 -3.99 -20.91 -4.65
N LEU A 54 -2.70 -21.17 -4.87
CA LEU A 54 -1.64 -20.47 -4.14
C LEU A 54 -1.68 -18.95 -4.41
N VAL A 55 -1.72 -18.56 -5.69
CA VAL A 55 -1.79 -17.15 -6.10
C VAL A 55 -3.04 -16.48 -5.53
N GLY A 56 -4.18 -17.19 -5.54
CA GLY A 56 -5.43 -16.70 -4.96
C GLY A 56 -5.33 -16.45 -3.46
N PHE A 57 -4.67 -17.33 -2.70
CA PHE A 57 -4.43 -17.11 -1.28
C PHE A 57 -3.49 -15.92 -1.00
N MET A 58 -2.43 -15.80 -1.77
CA MET A 58 -1.49 -14.68 -1.68
C MET A 58 -2.20 -13.35 -1.92
N LEU A 59 -2.98 -13.28 -3.01
CA LEU A 59 -3.78 -12.10 -3.36
C LEU A 59 -4.84 -11.77 -2.29
N ALA A 60 -5.47 -12.78 -1.68
CA ALA A 60 -6.44 -12.56 -0.61
C ALA A 60 -5.78 -11.93 0.63
N GLY A 61 -4.56 -12.36 0.97
CA GLY A 61 -3.77 -11.77 2.05
C GLY A 61 -3.41 -10.31 1.77
N THR A 62 -2.77 -10.03 0.64
CA THR A 62 -2.35 -8.65 0.28
C THR A 62 -3.54 -7.71 0.13
N LEU A 63 -4.67 -8.18 -0.42
CA LEU A 63 -5.88 -7.37 -0.54
C LEU A 63 -6.49 -7.02 0.83
N SER A 64 -6.34 -7.90 1.83
CA SER A 64 -6.77 -7.60 3.20
C SER A 64 -5.93 -6.47 3.80
N ASP A 65 -4.60 -6.54 3.64
CA ASP A 65 -3.67 -5.52 4.15
C ASP A 65 -3.85 -4.18 3.42
N TYR A 66 -4.08 -4.20 2.10
CA TYR A 66 -4.43 -3.02 1.33
C TYR A 66 -5.72 -2.35 1.83
N LYS A 67 -6.78 -3.12 2.08
CA LYS A 67 -8.06 -2.58 2.60
C LYS A 67 -7.93 -1.97 3.99
N GLU A 68 -7.04 -2.51 4.82
CA GLU A 68 -6.73 -1.89 6.11
C GLU A 68 -5.96 -0.59 5.92
N SER A 69 -5.05 -0.56 4.94
CA SER A 69 -4.27 0.63 4.58
C SER A 69 -5.12 1.77 4.03
N GLU A 70 -6.17 1.47 3.28
CA GLU A 70 -7.09 2.49 2.74
C GLU A 70 -7.79 3.31 3.85
N LYS A 71 -7.98 2.73 5.04
CA LYS A 71 -8.61 3.40 6.17
C LYS A 71 -7.65 4.32 6.93
N ILE A 72 -6.35 4.02 6.89
CA ILE A 72 -5.33 4.67 7.71
C ILE A 72 -5.30 6.20 7.53
N PRO A 73 -5.25 6.75 6.31
CA PRO A 73 -5.20 8.21 6.13
C PRO A 73 -6.43 8.92 6.70
N GLY A 74 -7.61 8.30 6.59
CA GLY A 74 -8.85 8.81 7.16
C GLY A 74 -8.85 8.78 8.69
N GLU A 75 -8.40 7.67 9.28
CA GLU A 75 -8.25 7.54 10.73
C GLU A 75 -7.22 8.53 11.29
N ILE A 76 -6.08 8.73 10.63
CA ILE A 76 -5.08 9.73 11.05
C ILE A 76 -5.67 11.13 11.02
N ALA A 77 -6.38 11.49 9.94
CA ALA A 77 -7.01 12.80 9.81
C ALA A 77 -8.05 13.05 10.92
N ASP A 78 -8.91 12.06 11.21
CA ASP A 78 -9.89 12.13 12.30
C ASP A 78 -9.22 12.32 13.67
N LYS A 79 -8.15 11.55 13.95
CA LYS A 79 -7.41 11.68 15.21
C LYS A 79 -6.72 13.03 15.35
N LEU A 80 -6.12 13.56 14.29
CA LEU A 80 -5.49 14.88 14.31
C LEU A 80 -6.52 16.00 14.51
N GLU A 81 -7.68 15.92 13.84
CA GLU A 81 -8.75 16.91 14.02
C GLU A 81 -9.31 16.88 15.45
N ALA A 82 -9.57 15.69 15.99
CA ALA A 82 -9.99 15.54 17.39
C ALA A 82 -8.91 16.03 18.37
N LEU A 83 -7.63 15.79 18.07
CA LEU A 83 -6.50 16.26 18.87
C LEU A 83 -6.45 17.79 18.90
N GLU A 84 -6.64 18.44 17.75
CA GLU A 84 -6.74 19.90 17.64
C GLU A 84 -7.88 20.45 18.51
N GLU A 85 -9.10 19.93 18.34
CA GLU A 85 -10.28 20.43 19.05
C GLU A 85 -10.13 20.33 20.58
N VAL A 86 -9.60 19.21 21.07
CA VAL A 86 -9.37 18.99 22.50
C VAL A 86 -8.24 19.90 23.01
N ALA A 87 -7.14 20.04 22.27
CA ALA A 87 -6.03 20.90 22.65
C ALA A 87 -6.46 22.38 22.72
N ILE A 88 -7.26 22.85 21.75
CA ILE A 88 -7.82 24.21 21.75
C ILE A 88 -8.77 24.40 22.94
N THR A 89 -9.64 23.43 23.23
CA THR A 89 -10.56 23.51 24.37
C THR A 89 -9.81 23.68 25.69
N LEU A 90 -8.70 22.96 25.86
CA LEU A 90 -7.82 23.10 27.03
C LEU A 90 -7.16 24.49 27.03
N ALA A 91 -6.59 24.91 25.91
CA ALA A 91 -5.87 26.17 25.79
C ALA A 91 -6.77 27.39 26.09
N VAL A 92 -8.01 27.40 25.60
CA VAL A 92 -8.99 28.46 25.92
C VAL A 92 -9.27 28.53 27.42
N LYS A 93 -9.39 27.37 28.09
CA LYS A 93 -9.64 27.31 29.53
C LYS A 93 -8.49 27.90 30.35
N VAL A 94 -7.26 27.64 29.94
CA VAL A 94 -6.05 28.15 30.62
C VAL A 94 -5.53 29.47 30.04
N LYS A 95 -6.27 30.08 29.10
CA LYS A 95 -5.91 31.33 28.40
C LYS A 95 -4.57 31.30 27.68
N MET A 96 -4.18 30.13 27.18
CA MET A 96 -3.04 29.98 26.27
C MET A 96 -3.43 30.45 24.85
N ASN A 97 -2.43 30.81 24.07
CA ASN A 97 -2.63 31.28 22.70
C ASN A 97 -3.06 30.11 21.79
N VAL A 98 -4.31 30.16 21.32
CA VAL A 98 -4.90 29.14 20.43
C VAL A 98 -4.09 28.98 19.13
N LYS A 99 -3.49 30.07 18.64
CA LYS A 99 -2.70 30.05 17.40
C LYS A 99 -1.45 29.19 17.54
N ASP A 100 -0.77 29.26 18.69
CA ASP A 100 0.44 28.48 18.95
C ASP A 100 0.11 26.98 19.03
N ILE A 101 -1.03 26.64 19.65
CA ILE A 101 -1.54 25.26 19.71
C ILE A 101 -1.84 24.70 18.33
N ARG A 102 -2.55 25.46 17.49
CA ARG A 102 -2.81 25.07 16.10
C ARG A 102 -1.53 24.93 15.30
N GLY A 103 -0.55 25.80 15.54
CA GLY A 103 0.78 25.71 14.94
C GLY A 103 1.49 24.39 15.27
N GLU A 104 1.42 23.95 16.53
CA GLU A 104 1.99 22.66 16.93
C GLU A 104 1.30 21.47 16.24
N VAL A 105 -0.04 21.47 16.20
CA VAL A 105 -0.80 20.41 15.50
C VAL A 105 -0.54 20.42 14.00
N HIS A 106 -0.42 21.61 13.39
CA HIS A 106 -0.08 21.76 11.97
C HIS A 106 1.30 21.21 11.67
N SER A 107 2.30 21.57 12.48
CA SER A 107 3.66 21.08 12.31
C SER A 107 3.76 19.54 12.45
N LEU A 108 3.00 18.95 13.38
CA LEU A 108 2.88 17.49 13.50
C LEU A 108 2.23 16.87 12.25
N SER A 109 1.17 17.49 11.73
CA SER A 109 0.44 17.00 10.56
C SER A 109 1.28 17.05 9.29
N ILE A 110 2.04 18.13 9.09
CA ILE A 110 2.99 18.26 7.97
C ILE A 110 4.11 17.24 8.08
N LEU A 111 4.63 16.99 9.28
CA LEU A 111 5.67 15.98 9.49
C LEU A 111 5.15 14.56 9.19
N ILE A 112 3.92 14.23 9.60
CA ILE A 112 3.27 12.95 9.25
C ILE A 112 3.05 12.84 7.74
N MET A 113 2.64 13.92 7.07
CA MET A 113 2.53 13.94 5.61
C MET A 113 3.89 13.71 4.94
N GLY A 114 4.93 14.40 5.42
CA GLY A 114 6.31 14.22 4.93
C GLY A 114 6.83 12.80 5.13
N TRP A 115 6.43 12.14 6.21
CA TRP A 115 6.75 10.74 6.47
C TRP A 115 6.16 9.78 5.44
N PHE A 116 4.91 9.97 5.01
CA PHE A 116 4.35 9.19 3.90
C PHE A 116 5.16 9.37 2.60
N TYR A 117 5.61 10.59 2.30
CA TYR A 117 6.51 10.85 1.16
C TYR A 117 7.99 10.50 1.42
N ARG A 118 8.30 9.70 2.45
CA ARG A 118 9.66 9.29 2.83
C ARG A 118 10.65 10.45 3.08
N ARG A 119 10.15 11.66 3.34
CA ARG A 119 10.96 12.85 3.68
C ARG A 119 11.41 12.85 5.14
N ASN A 120 10.63 12.19 5.99
CA ASN A 120 10.86 12.10 7.42
C ASN A 120 10.99 10.64 7.83
N THR A 121 11.75 10.40 8.90
CA THR A 121 11.96 9.05 9.43
C THR A 121 10.91 8.69 10.49
N ASP A 122 10.71 7.38 10.73
CA ASP A 122 9.85 6.90 11.81
C ASP A 122 10.23 7.51 13.16
N LEU A 123 11.53 7.68 13.40
CA LEU A 123 12.07 8.27 14.62
C LEU A 123 11.63 9.73 14.79
N GLU A 124 11.70 10.53 13.73
CA GLU A 124 11.28 11.95 13.75
C GLU A 124 9.79 12.09 14.06
N VAL A 125 8.95 11.24 13.47
CA VAL A 125 7.50 11.20 13.75
C VAL A 125 7.25 10.86 15.21
N HIS A 126 7.86 9.80 15.71
CA HIS A 126 7.69 9.39 17.10
C HIS A 126 8.24 10.42 18.10
N GLN A 127 9.34 11.10 17.75
CA GLN A 127 9.88 12.21 18.54
C GLN A 127 8.92 13.40 18.55
N LYS A 128 8.31 13.79 17.42
CA LYS A 128 7.36 14.91 17.37
C LYS A 128 6.09 14.61 18.17
N ILE A 129 5.56 13.39 18.14
CA ILE A 129 4.43 12.98 19.00
C ILE A 129 4.84 13.02 20.48
N THR A 130 6.07 12.63 20.80
CA THR A 130 6.58 12.70 22.18
C THR A 130 6.77 14.14 22.63
N ALA A 131 7.26 15.01 21.76
CA ALA A 131 7.34 16.44 22.02
C ALA A 131 5.95 17.07 22.22
N PHE A 132 4.93 16.59 21.50
CA PHE A 132 3.55 17.00 21.71
C PHE A 132 3.02 16.66 23.12
N ASN A 133 3.57 15.65 23.80
CA ASN A 133 3.24 15.42 25.21
C ASN A 133 3.75 16.55 26.12
N HIS A 134 4.77 17.33 25.75
CA HIS A 134 5.16 18.51 26.52
C HIS A 134 4.05 19.56 26.52
N LEU A 135 3.29 19.69 25.42
CA LEU A 135 2.10 20.55 25.43
C LEU A 135 1.08 20.09 26.47
N SER A 136 0.91 18.78 26.65
CA SER A 136 0.04 18.25 27.71
C SER A 136 0.55 18.62 29.12
N GLN A 137 1.87 18.63 29.33
CA GLN A 137 2.47 19.05 30.59
C GLN A 137 2.31 20.55 30.85
N GLU A 138 2.47 21.39 29.82
CA GLU A 138 2.26 22.83 29.92
C GLU A 138 0.79 23.15 30.25
N LEU A 139 -0.15 22.47 29.61
CA LEU A 139 -1.58 22.60 29.89
C LEU A 139 -1.91 22.17 31.33
N ASP A 140 -1.30 21.10 31.83
CA ASP A 140 -1.47 20.65 33.21
C ASP A 140 -0.96 21.69 34.22
N GLN A 141 0.26 22.20 34.00
CA GLN A 141 0.86 23.25 34.84
C GLN A 141 0.06 24.55 34.82
N ALA A 142 -0.60 24.86 33.70
CA ALA A 142 -1.49 26.01 33.56
C ALA A 142 -2.88 25.82 34.21
N GLY A 143 -3.14 24.66 34.83
CA GLY A 143 -4.38 24.38 35.55
C GLY A 143 -5.53 23.87 34.68
N ALA A 144 -5.22 23.17 33.59
CA ALA A 144 -6.24 22.60 32.73
C ALA A 144 -7.09 21.51 33.42
N ALA A 145 -8.27 21.20 32.86
CA ALA A 145 -9.18 20.24 33.47
C ALA A 145 -8.64 18.80 33.33
N PRO A 146 -8.40 18.04 34.42
CA PRO A 146 -7.86 16.69 34.33
C PRO A 146 -8.64 15.73 33.41
N PRO A 147 -9.99 15.74 33.38
CA PRO A 147 -10.75 14.86 32.47
C PRO A 147 -10.50 15.14 30.98
N ILE A 148 -10.35 16.41 30.61
CA ILE A 148 -10.14 16.81 29.20
C ILE A 148 -8.67 16.57 28.83
N LEU A 149 -7.74 16.81 29.76
CA LEU A 149 -6.32 16.48 29.59
C LEU A 149 -6.12 14.97 29.38
N GLY A 150 -6.82 14.13 30.16
CA GLY A 150 -6.81 12.68 29.96
C GLY A 150 -7.25 12.27 28.55
N ARG A 151 -8.26 12.94 27.98
CA ARG A 151 -8.69 12.72 26.59
C ARG A 151 -7.60 13.10 25.57
N LEU A 152 -6.87 14.21 25.80
CA LEU A 152 -5.75 14.62 24.94
C LEU A 152 -4.64 13.55 24.91
N LEU A 153 -4.30 13.00 26.07
CA LEU A 153 -3.29 11.93 26.19
C LEU A 153 -3.74 10.65 25.48
N ILE A 154 -5.01 10.27 25.60
CA ILE A 154 -5.58 9.12 24.89
C ILE A 154 -5.48 9.33 23.37
N LEU A 155 -5.91 10.48 22.85
CA LEU A 155 -5.84 10.79 21.41
C LEU A 155 -4.39 10.75 20.90
N THR A 156 -3.44 11.26 21.68
CA THR A 156 -2.01 11.21 21.33
C THR A 156 -1.50 9.77 21.28
N HIS A 157 -1.95 8.90 22.20
CA HIS A 157 -1.62 7.48 22.19
C HIS A 157 -2.28 6.73 21.01
N GLU A 158 -3.53 7.05 20.68
CA GLU A 158 -4.22 6.50 19.52
C GLU A 158 -3.52 6.88 18.21
N LEU A 159 -3.08 8.14 18.08
CA LEU A 159 -2.28 8.59 16.94
C LEU A 159 -0.95 7.83 16.85
N ARG A 160 -0.26 7.62 17.99
CA ARG A 160 0.97 6.81 18.01
C ARG A 160 0.70 5.37 17.56
N LYS A 161 -0.38 4.77 18.06
CA LYS A 161 -0.75 3.38 17.74
C LYS A 161 -1.03 3.20 16.26
N ILE A 162 -1.77 4.12 15.63
CA ILE A 162 -2.06 4.03 14.21
C ILE A 162 -0.80 4.20 13.37
N LEU A 163 0.08 5.15 13.70
CA LEU A 163 1.33 5.37 12.97
C LEU A 163 2.28 4.18 13.09
N THR A 164 2.39 3.56 14.28
CA THR A 164 3.15 2.31 14.43
C THR A 164 2.53 1.16 13.62
N ARG A 165 1.20 1.06 13.55
CA ARG A 165 0.53 0.05 12.69
C ARG A 165 0.86 0.30 11.22
N THR A 166 0.79 1.54 10.76
CA THR A 166 1.17 1.95 9.40
C THR A 166 2.62 1.61 9.09
N GLN A 167 3.53 1.87 10.03
CA GLN A 167 4.95 1.52 9.90
C GLN A 167 5.13 0.00 9.74
N VAL A 168 4.44 -0.80 10.56
CA VAL A 168 4.49 -2.27 10.43
C VAL A 168 3.98 -2.69 9.06
N ILE A 169 2.79 -2.23 8.63
CA ILE A 169 2.23 -2.60 7.33
C ILE A 169 3.18 -2.25 6.18
N SER A 170 3.75 -1.03 6.18
CA SER A 170 4.68 -0.62 5.12
C SER A 170 6.01 -1.39 5.15
N ASN A 171 6.52 -1.74 6.34
CA ASN A 171 7.82 -2.43 6.46
C ASN A 171 7.70 -3.96 6.35
N THR A 172 6.51 -4.52 6.58
CA THR A 172 6.26 -5.97 6.55
C THR A 172 5.42 -6.38 5.34
N GLY A 173 5.52 -5.65 4.23
CA GLY A 173 5.00 -6.11 2.93
C GLY A 173 5.28 -7.61 2.73
N PHE A 174 4.42 -8.28 1.98
CA PHE A 174 4.32 -9.74 1.90
C PHE A 174 5.71 -10.37 1.90
N LEU A 175 5.96 -11.24 2.89
CA LEU A 175 7.27 -11.82 3.18
C LEU A 175 8.02 -12.14 1.89
N LEU A 176 9.27 -11.70 1.74
CA LEU A 176 10.13 -12.00 0.57
C LEU A 176 10.10 -13.48 0.17
N THR A 177 9.87 -14.38 1.14
CA THR A 177 9.70 -15.82 0.93
C THR A 177 8.43 -16.20 0.14
N GLY A 178 7.34 -15.45 0.30
CA GLY A 178 6.11 -15.61 -0.47
C GLY A 178 6.29 -15.23 -1.94
N TYR A 179 7.02 -14.15 -2.22
CA TYR A 179 7.40 -13.80 -3.60
C TYR A 179 8.30 -14.85 -4.25
N ALA A 180 9.31 -15.35 -3.52
CA ALA A 180 10.15 -16.43 -4.01
C ALA A 180 9.33 -17.69 -4.36
N LEU A 181 8.30 -18.01 -3.57
CA LEU A 181 7.39 -19.10 -3.86
C LEU A 181 6.54 -18.84 -5.11
N LEU A 182 6.00 -17.63 -5.27
CA LEU A 182 5.24 -17.25 -6.47
C LEU A 182 6.10 -17.33 -7.74
N GLU A 183 7.32 -16.80 -7.69
CA GLU A 183 8.27 -16.85 -8.80
C GLU A 183 8.61 -18.29 -9.17
N LEU A 184 8.85 -19.15 -8.16
CA LEU A 184 9.08 -20.57 -8.38
C LEU A 184 7.89 -21.25 -9.07
N VAL A 185 6.65 -20.97 -8.63
CA VAL A 185 5.44 -21.53 -9.25
C VAL A 185 5.28 -21.06 -10.69
N ILE A 186 5.55 -19.78 -10.97
CA ILE A 186 5.53 -19.25 -12.34
C ILE A 186 6.54 -20.01 -13.19
N VAL A 187 7.80 -20.11 -12.75
CA VAL A 187 8.85 -20.83 -13.49
C VAL A 187 8.46 -22.29 -13.74
N ILE A 188 7.93 -22.99 -12.75
CA ILE A 188 7.47 -24.38 -12.89
C ILE A 188 6.36 -24.48 -13.95
N ILE A 189 5.38 -23.58 -13.90
CA ILE A 189 4.27 -23.56 -14.86
C ILE A 189 4.78 -23.25 -16.27
N SER A 190 5.67 -22.26 -16.42
CA SER A 190 6.27 -21.93 -17.71
C SER A 190 7.04 -23.13 -18.29
N VAL A 191 7.84 -23.83 -17.47
CA VAL A 191 8.56 -25.05 -17.89
C VAL A 191 7.58 -26.16 -18.29
N PHE A 192 6.49 -26.34 -17.53
CA PHE A 192 5.48 -27.34 -17.85
C PHE A 192 4.76 -27.01 -19.16
N LEU A 193 4.37 -25.75 -19.38
CA LEU A 193 3.78 -25.28 -20.63
C LEU A 193 4.70 -25.55 -21.83
N LEU A 194 6.01 -25.31 -21.68
CA LEU A 194 7.01 -25.66 -22.69
C LEU A 194 7.08 -27.18 -22.91
N GLY A 195 7.02 -27.99 -21.86
CA GLY A 195 7.10 -29.45 -21.91
C GLY A 195 5.82 -30.19 -22.34
N THR A 196 4.65 -29.54 -22.32
CA THR A 196 3.36 -30.19 -22.60
C THR A 196 3.12 -30.45 -24.09
N LYS A 197 2.58 -31.63 -24.42
CA LYS A 197 2.10 -31.96 -25.76
C LYS A 197 0.68 -31.45 -25.96
N PHE A 198 0.41 -30.85 -27.12
CA PHE A 198 -0.93 -30.37 -27.49
C PHE A 198 -1.37 -31.03 -28.78
N ASP A 199 -2.61 -31.53 -28.81
CA ASP A 199 -3.18 -32.19 -30.00
C ASP A 199 -3.52 -31.19 -31.12
N HIS A 200 -3.80 -29.94 -30.75
CA HIS A 200 -4.20 -28.87 -31.67
C HIS A 200 -3.35 -27.62 -31.47
N PHE A 201 -2.80 -27.11 -32.58
CA PHE A 201 -1.96 -25.91 -32.59
C PHE A 201 -2.66 -24.67 -31.99
N LEU A 202 -3.96 -24.50 -32.25
CA LEU A 202 -4.72 -23.38 -31.67
C LEU A 202 -4.82 -23.50 -30.14
N THR A 203 -5.02 -24.71 -29.62
CA THR A 203 -5.07 -24.97 -28.17
C THR A 203 -3.73 -24.68 -27.51
N GLU A 204 -2.63 -25.09 -28.14
CA GLU A 204 -1.28 -24.76 -27.70
C GLU A 204 -1.07 -23.25 -27.58
N LEU A 205 -1.35 -22.51 -28.66
CA LEU A 205 -1.14 -21.07 -28.70
C LEU A 205 -1.95 -20.34 -27.64
N VAL A 206 -3.24 -20.68 -27.51
CA VAL A 206 -4.13 -20.04 -26.53
C VAL A 206 -3.73 -20.40 -25.11
N MET A 207 -3.45 -21.67 -24.80
CA MET A 207 -3.14 -22.10 -23.44
C MET A 207 -1.80 -21.54 -22.97
N VAL A 208 -0.75 -21.64 -23.78
CA VAL A 208 0.58 -21.13 -23.42
C VAL A 208 0.52 -19.62 -23.18
N PHE A 209 -0.10 -18.87 -24.09
CA PHE A 209 -0.21 -17.43 -23.96
C PHE A 209 -1.08 -17.03 -22.76
N PHE A 210 -2.28 -17.59 -22.64
CA PHE A 210 -3.24 -17.16 -21.62
C PHE A 210 -2.81 -17.54 -20.20
N VAL A 211 -2.30 -18.76 -20.00
CA VAL A 211 -1.86 -19.21 -18.68
C VAL A 211 -0.66 -18.40 -18.22
N GLU A 212 0.36 -18.23 -19.08
CA GLU A 212 1.53 -17.42 -18.74
C GLU A 212 1.14 -15.97 -18.44
N LEU A 213 0.30 -15.38 -19.29
CA LEU A 213 -0.20 -14.02 -19.09
C LEU A 213 -0.91 -13.87 -17.74
N LEU A 214 -1.78 -14.83 -17.39
CA LEU A 214 -2.54 -14.81 -16.15
C LEU A 214 -1.62 -14.85 -14.93
N TYR A 215 -0.67 -15.77 -14.90
CA TYR A 215 0.23 -15.95 -13.76
C TYR A 215 1.18 -14.77 -13.56
N VAL A 216 1.79 -14.28 -14.63
CA VAL A 216 2.64 -13.09 -14.57
C VAL A 216 1.84 -11.86 -14.18
N TYR A 217 0.62 -11.69 -14.73
CA TYR A 217 -0.27 -10.60 -14.35
C TYR A 217 -0.61 -10.63 -12.86
N LEU A 218 -0.98 -11.81 -12.32
CA LEU A 218 -1.35 -11.93 -10.91
C LEU A 218 -0.14 -11.68 -9.98
N TYR A 219 1.05 -12.12 -10.36
CA TYR A 219 2.28 -11.79 -9.61
C TYR A 219 2.55 -10.28 -9.59
N LEU A 220 2.47 -9.61 -10.76
CA LEU A 220 2.67 -8.17 -10.83
C LEU A 220 1.58 -7.41 -10.07
N LEU A 221 0.34 -7.89 -10.10
CA LEU A 221 -0.77 -7.31 -9.33
C LEU A 221 -0.57 -7.45 -7.84
N ILE A 222 -0.12 -8.63 -7.38
CA ILE A 222 0.21 -8.85 -5.97
C ILE A 222 1.29 -7.87 -5.54
N ARG A 223 2.35 -7.72 -6.35
CA ARG A 223 3.45 -6.79 -6.08
C ARG A 223 3.01 -5.32 -6.05
N ASP A 224 2.10 -4.90 -6.93
CA ASP A 224 1.60 -3.52 -7.01
C ASP A 224 0.71 -3.14 -5.80
N ILE A 225 0.03 -4.11 -5.19
CA ILE A 225 -0.91 -3.88 -4.08
C ILE A 225 -0.21 -3.98 -2.70
N ASP A 226 0.94 -4.62 -2.65
CA ASP A 226 1.59 -5.05 -1.41
C ASP A 226 2.27 -3.92 -0.61
N ASP A 227 2.82 -2.88 -1.27
CA ASP A 227 3.23 -1.66 -0.58
C ASP A 227 2.24 -0.51 -0.87
N PRO A 228 1.15 -0.40 -0.08
CA PRO A 228 0.14 0.63 -0.27
C PRO A 228 0.64 2.05 0.03
N PHE A 229 1.86 2.20 0.58
CA PHE A 229 2.45 3.47 0.99
C PHE A 229 3.74 3.82 0.21
N GLU A 230 3.96 3.20 -0.95
CA GLU A 230 5.08 3.50 -1.86
C GLU A 230 4.84 4.81 -2.63
N TYR A 231 5.00 5.95 -1.96
CA TYR A 231 4.83 7.26 -2.59
C TYR A 231 6.15 7.81 -3.13
N GLU A 232 6.21 8.06 -4.44
CA GLU A 232 7.29 8.82 -5.07
C GLU A 232 6.91 10.30 -5.29
N GLU A 233 7.85 11.23 -5.10
CA GLU A 233 7.62 12.65 -5.32
C GLU A 233 7.46 12.99 -6.81
N GLY A 234 6.32 13.59 -7.17
CA GLY A 234 6.09 14.11 -8.52
C GLY A 234 5.63 13.06 -9.54
N GLU A 235 5.54 11.79 -9.15
CA GLU A 235 4.89 10.76 -9.96
C GLU A 235 3.36 10.82 -9.83
N VAL A 236 2.68 10.40 -10.89
CA VAL A 236 1.23 10.19 -10.85
C VAL A 236 0.99 8.96 -9.98
N GLN A 237 0.28 9.14 -8.86
CA GLN A 237 -0.12 8.03 -7.97
C GLN A 237 -0.49 6.78 -8.80
N ALA A 238 0.25 5.69 -8.60
CA ALA A 238 -0.07 4.40 -9.17
C ALA A 238 -1.43 3.94 -8.64
N SER A 239 -2.03 2.94 -9.28
CA SER A 239 -3.34 2.45 -8.86
C SER A 239 -3.31 1.72 -7.51
N GLY A 240 -2.13 1.32 -7.05
CA GLY A 240 -1.90 0.53 -5.84
C GLY A 240 -1.65 1.33 -4.56
N GLU A 241 -1.38 2.65 -4.62
CA GLU A 241 -1.17 3.42 -3.39
C GLU A 241 -2.50 3.93 -2.79
N VAL A 242 -2.55 4.03 -1.47
CA VAL A 242 -3.73 4.55 -0.78
C VAL A 242 -3.79 6.07 -0.86
N SER A 243 -5.01 6.61 -0.88
CA SER A 243 -5.22 8.04 -1.03
C SER A 243 -4.90 8.82 0.26
N LEU A 244 -3.95 9.75 0.19
CA LEU A 244 -3.65 10.70 1.27
C LEU A 244 -4.61 11.92 1.30
N VAL A 245 -5.62 11.97 0.41
CA VAL A 245 -6.57 13.09 0.30
C VAL A 245 -7.25 13.43 1.63
N PRO A 246 -7.71 12.47 2.48
CA PRO A 246 -8.32 12.82 3.77
C PRO A 246 -7.38 13.62 4.67
N LEU A 247 -6.10 13.25 4.73
CA LEU A 247 -5.09 13.93 5.51
C LEU A 247 -4.74 15.31 4.92
N GLN A 248 -4.60 15.40 3.60
CA GLN A 248 -4.41 16.69 2.90
C GLN A 248 -5.57 17.64 3.15
N ALA A 249 -6.81 17.14 3.08
CA ALA A 249 -8.00 17.93 3.33
C ALA A 249 -8.06 18.45 4.77
N TYR A 250 -7.64 17.65 5.74
CA TYR A 250 -7.52 18.10 7.13
C TYR A 250 -6.46 19.20 7.28
N ILE A 251 -5.25 19.01 6.73
CA ILE A 251 -4.19 20.02 6.77
C ILE A 251 -4.67 21.34 6.16
N HIS A 252 -5.36 21.29 5.03
CA HIS A 252 -5.92 22.49 4.39
C HIS A 252 -6.99 23.17 5.25
N ARG A 253 -7.86 22.41 5.93
CA ARG A 253 -8.81 22.97 6.91
C ARG A 253 -8.07 23.66 8.05
N LEU A 254 -7.02 23.05 8.58
CA LEU A 254 -6.21 23.61 9.67
C LEU A 254 -5.48 24.90 9.24
N GLU A 255 -4.93 24.95 8.03
CA GLU A 255 -4.31 26.16 7.46
C GLU A 255 -5.30 27.31 7.36
N SER A 256 -6.51 27.06 6.85
CA SER A 256 -7.56 28.09 6.79
C SER A 256 -7.96 28.62 8.18
N ARG A 257 -7.91 27.76 9.20
CA ARG A 257 -8.18 28.11 10.61
C ARG A 257 -7.03 28.92 11.24
N LEU A 258 -5.80 28.76 10.76
CA LEU A 258 -4.63 29.55 11.17
C LEU A 258 -4.65 30.93 10.53
N ASP A 259 -4.97 31.02 9.24
CA ASP A 259 -5.01 32.27 8.49
C ASP A 259 -6.12 33.22 8.96
N SER A 260 -7.26 32.67 9.37
CA SER A 260 -8.40 33.44 9.92
C SER A 260 -8.15 34.03 11.33
N GLN A 261 -7.01 33.73 11.95
CA GLN A 261 -6.59 34.28 13.25
C GLN A 261 -5.47 35.33 13.14
N ASN A 262 -5.07 35.71 11.91
CA ASN A 262 -4.21 36.86 11.62
C ASN A 262 -5.04 38.14 11.47
#